data_AF-O62134-F1
#
_entry.id   AF-O62134-F1
#
_cell.length_a   1.000
_cell.length_b   1.000
_cell.length_c   1.000
_cell.angle_alpha   90.00
_cell.angle_beta   90.00
_cell.angle_gamma   90.00
#
_symmetry.space_group_name_H-M   'P 1'
#
loop_
_entity.id
_entity.type
_entity.pdbx_description
1 polymer ?
#
loop_
_entity_poly.entity_id
_entity_poly.type
_entity_poly.pdbx_seq_one_letter_code
_entity_poly.pdbx_strand_id
1 'polypeptide(L)'
;MLKQLLLFVFLLQISNAADCPICPRGGIWSEWTSNGVCATTCGACSNLNYTRTCLSDGLKNCPCVGSTTITQPCGTQACNYPRTNGPGAPCCIGTPKIVNNWYHCASTSQTTPTAPCCPTGGVWSDWSSWVQNGNLTEYTRTRNCLSGGFSCACVGESEETKFECPCTPMRTIYAGSTACAHLTSKLIHNVREPYMDKALCRTYYAMEATDFRNDFAFYSAKYNATMSTAAWLDKAGRCTIGNFPGSYTNTNGAYWRLGFKCNTTSGAWYNTWPAYDIDMKEVALFAQLYTPK
;
A
#
# COMPACT_ATOMS: atom_id res chain seq x y z
N MET A 1 21.87 19.78 41.28
CA MET A 1 20.51 19.20 41.49
C MET A 1 20.30 18.11 40.47
N LEU A 2 20.41 16.86 40.93
CA LEU A 2 20.28 15.63 40.16
C LEU A 2 18.79 15.35 39.95
N LYS A 3 18.23 15.72 38.79
CA LYS A 3 16.85 15.34 38.41
C LYS A 3 16.90 13.99 37.72
N GLN A 4 16.37 13.00 38.43
CA GLN A 4 16.08 11.65 37.96
C GLN A 4 15.35 11.71 36.61
N LEU A 5 16.05 11.34 35.53
CA LEU A 5 15.42 11.10 34.25
C LEU A 5 14.83 9.69 34.32
N LEU A 6 13.50 9.62 34.36
CA LEU A 6 12.73 8.39 34.30
C LEU A 6 13.27 7.51 33.17
N LEU A 7 13.94 6.41 33.53
CA LEU A 7 14.14 5.29 32.64
C LEU A 7 12.74 4.78 32.31
N PHE A 8 12.29 5.05 31.08
CA PHE A 8 11.10 4.44 30.50
C PHE A 8 11.27 2.92 30.59
N VAL A 9 10.63 2.33 31.60
CA VAL A 9 10.33 0.91 31.64
C VAL A 9 9.41 0.68 30.44
N PHE A 10 10.00 0.32 29.31
CA PHE A 10 9.28 -0.31 28.22
C PHE A 10 8.64 -1.55 28.82
N LEU A 11 7.36 -1.42 29.16
CA LEU A 11 6.46 -2.52 29.40
C LEU A 11 6.57 -3.42 28.16
N LEU A 12 7.35 -4.49 28.29
CA LEU A 12 7.28 -5.64 27.40
C LEU A 12 5.83 -6.08 27.40
N GLN A 13 5.10 -5.76 26.32
CA GLN A 13 3.82 -6.37 26.05
C GLN A 13 4.08 -7.83 25.73
N ILE A 14 4.00 -8.67 26.76
CA ILE A 14 4.05 -10.13 26.67
C ILE A 14 2.78 -10.58 25.96
N SER A 15 2.78 -10.52 24.63
CA SER A 15 1.72 -11.10 23.82
C SER A 15 1.96 -12.62 23.79
N ASN A 16 1.41 -13.33 24.79
CA ASN A 16 1.38 -14.79 24.84
C ASN A 16 0.36 -15.36 23.84
N ALA A 17 0.49 -15.03 22.55
CA ALA A 17 -0.21 -15.73 21.49
C ALA A 17 0.81 -16.58 20.74
N ALA A 18 0.58 -17.89 20.65
CA ALA A 18 1.44 -18.80 19.90
C ALA A 18 1.66 -18.27 18.47
N ASP A 19 2.92 -18.21 18.04
CA ASP A 19 3.31 -17.74 16.71
C ASP A 19 2.50 -18.45 15.63
N CYS A 20 1.64 -17.71 14.94
CA CYS A 20 0.87 -18.23 13.81
C CYS A 20 1.48 -17.80 12.48
N PRO A 21 1.22 -18.55 11.39
CA PRO A 21 1.55 -18.07 10.05
C PRO A 21 0.88 -16.71 9.82
N ILE A 22 1.59 -15.84 9.07
CA ILE A 22 1.22 -14.44 8.73
C ILE A 22 -0.27 -14.29 8.35
N CYS A 23 -0.86 -15.33 7.75
CA CYS A 23 -2.28 -15.45 7.54
C CYS A 23 -2.78 -16.81 8.09
N PRO A 24 -3.74 -16.84 9.03
CA PRO A 24 -4.39 -18.08 9.41
C PRO A 24 -5.22 -18.63 8.25
N ARG A 25 -5.33 -19.97 8.16
CA ARG A 25 -6.17 -20.62 7.14
C ARG A 25 -7.62 -20.15 7.30
N GLY A 26 -8.16 -19.51 6.27
CA GLY A 26 -9.53 -18.99 6.26
C GLY A 26 -9.66 -17.50 6.62
N GLY A 27 -8.55 -16.77 6.69
CA GLY A 27 -8.49 -15.32 6.84
C GLY A 27 -8.80 -14.83 8.26
N ILE A 28 -8.81 -13.50 8.41
CA ILE A 28 -9.08 -12.83 9.69
C ILE A 28 -10.46 -12.20 9.62
N TRP A 29 -11.36 -12.63 10.50
CA TRP A 29 -12.75 -12.19 10.54
C TRP A 29 -13.03 -11.31 11.75
N SER A 30 -13.84 -10.25 11.59
CA SER A 30 -14.44 -9.52 12.71
C SER A 30 -15.26 -10.45 13.62
N GLU A 31 -15.52 -9.97 14.84
CA GLU A 31 -16.56 -10.55 15.68
C GLU A 31 -17.90 -10.59 14.94
N TRP A 32 -18.71 -11.59 15.30
CA TRP A 32 -20.09 -11.66 14.88
C TRP A 32 -20.91 -10.58 15.61
N THR A 33 -21.51 -9.68 14.84
CA THR A 33 -22.33 -8.56 15.34
C THR A 33 -23.78 -8.76 14.95
N SER A 34 -24.72 -8.52 15.85
CA SER A 34 -26.15 -8.64 15.55
C SER A 34 -26.79 -7.30 15.23
N ASN A 35 -27.71 -7.28 14.26
CA ASN A 35 -28.49 -6.09 13.90
C ASN A 35 -29.79 -5.95 14.70
N GLY A 36 -29.90 -6.56 15.88
CA GLY A 36 -31.14 -6.55 16.65
C GLY A 36 -30.97 -7.05 18.08
N VAL A 37 -32.09 -7.09 18.81
CA VAL A 37 -32.16 -7.59 20.18
C VAL A 37 -32.72 -9.01 20.16
N CYS A 38 -32.16 -9.90 20.98
CA CYS A 38 -32.70 -11.23 21.11
C CYS A 38 -34.11 -11.20 21.71
N ALA A 39 -35.05 -11.93 21.11
CA ALA A 39 -36.42 -12.02 21.62
C ALA A 39 -36.52 -12.68 23.01
N THR A 40 -35.51 -13.47 23.39
CA THR A 40 -35.42 -14.10 24.71
C THR A 40 -34.12 -13.69 25.40
N THR A 41 -34.15 -13.54 26.73
CA THR A 41 -33.00 -13.08 27.53
C THR A 41 -32.18 -14.24 28.11
N CYS A 42 -32.73 -15.45 28.12
CA CYS A 42 -32.06 -16.66 28.61
C CYS A 42 -32.52 -17.92 27.85
N GLY A 43 -31.75 -18.99 27.96
CA GLY A 43 -32.11 -20.33 27.55
C GLY A 43 -31.86 -20.67 26.08
N ALA A 44 -31.32 -19.76 25.27
CA ALA A 44 -31.10 -19.98 23.83
C ALA A 44 -32.39 -20.39 23.07
N CYS A 45 -33.52 -19.75 23.38
CA CYS A 45 -34.85 -20.11 22.84
C CYS A 45 -35.24 -19.33 21.57
N SER A 46 -34.37 -18.42 21.11
CA SER A 46 -34.60 -17.60 19.91
C SER A 46 -33.31 -17.49 19.10
N ASN A 47 -33.46 -17.21 17.81
CA ASN A 47 -32.34 -17.01 16.89
C ASN A 47 -32.22 -15.53 16.52
N LEU A 48 -31.00 -15.11 16.23
CA LEU A 48 -30.69 -13.79 15.72
C LEU A 48 -29.73 -13.92 14.52
N ASN A 49 -29.81 -12.95 13.60
CA ASN A 49 -28.88 -12.84 12.49
C ASN A 49 -27.66 -12.04 12.94
N TYR A 50 -26.49 -12.61 12.67
CA TYR A 50 -25.20 -12.03 12.94
C TYR A 50 -24.45 -11.80 11.64
N THR A 51 -23.66 -10.75 11.61
CA THR A 51 -22.81 -10.34 10.50
C THR A 51 -21.36 -10.19 10.94
N ARG A 52 -20.43 -10.47 10.04
CA ARG A 52 -18.98 -10.26 10.22
C ARG A 52 -18.35 -9.74 8.94
N THR A 53 -17.20 -9.10 9.07
CA THR A 53 -16.42 -8.53 7.97
C THR A 53 -15.07 -9.22 7.87
N CYS A 54 -14.60 -9.47 6.65
CA CYS A 54 -13.23 -9.94 6.44
C CYS A 54 -12.27 -8.77 6.61
N LEU A 55 -11.35 -8.89 7.56
CA LEU A 55 -10.38 -7.84 7.87
C LEU A 55 -9.05 -8.05 7.14
N SER A 56 -8.85 -9.25 6.60
CA SER A 56 -7.72 -9.58 5.74
C SER A 56 -7.99 -9.38 4.25
N ASP A 57 -9.13 -8.82 3.84
CA ASP A 57 -9.44 -8.53 2.43
C ASP A 57 -8.37 -7.68 1.74
N GLY A 58 -7.69 -6.81 2.50
CA GLY A 58 -6.58 -5.99 2.01
C GLY A 58 -5.23 -6.71 1.90
N LEU A 59 -5.12 -7.95 2.38
CA LEU A 59 -3.86 -8.69 2.40
C LEU A 59 -3.78 -9.66 1.22
N LYS A 60 -2.68 -9.57 0.47
CA LYS A 60 -2.37 -10.55 -0.57
C LYS A 60 -2.29 -11.96 0.03
N ASN A 61 -3.00 -12.91 -0.59
CA ASN A 61 -3.04 -14.32 -0.21
C ASN A 61 -3.62 -14.61 1.18
N CYS A 62 -4.51 -13.75 1.71
CA CYS A 62 -5.21 -14.01 2.97
C CYS A 62 -6.75 -13.92 2.85
N PRO A 63 -7.37 -14.69 1.94
CA PRO A 63 -8.81 -14.63 1.76
C PRO A 63 -9.54 -15.20 2.97
N CYS A 64 -10.59 -14.51 3.38
CA CYS A 64 -11.52 -15.07 4.35
C CYS A 64 -12.37 -16.17 3.72
N VAL A 65 -12.51 -17.30 4.42
CA VAL A 65 -13.33 -18.44 3.98
C VAL A 65 -14.56 -18.56 4.87
N GLY A 66 -15.74 -18.57 4.24
CA GLY A 66 -17.05 -18.71 4.89
C GLY A 66 -17.94 -17.48 4.71
N SER A 67 -19.16 -17.57 5.26
CA SER A 67 -20.19 -16.53 5.08
C SER A 67 -19.90 -15.28 5.93
N THR A 68 -20.31 -14.12 5.42
CA THR A 68 -20.37 -12.84 6.17
C THR A 68 -21.60 -12.73 7.07
N THR A 69 -22.56 -13.65 6.92
CA THR A 69 -23.81 -13.70 7.69
C THR A 69 -24.06 -15.10 8.25
N ILE A 70 -24.59 -15.19 9.47
CA ILE A 70 -25.02 -16.45 10.08
C ILE A 70 -26.25 -16.23 10.97
N THR A 71 -27.11 -17.23 11.07
CA THR A 71 -28.21 -17.26 12.03
C THR A 71 -27.84 -18.20 13.17
N GLN A 72 -27.84 -17.71 14.40
CA GLN A 72 -27.50 -18.52 15.58
C GLN A 72 -28.42 -18.23 16.77
N PRO A 73 -28.51 -19.16 17.74
CA PRO A 73 -29.22 -18.92 18.99
C PRO A 73 -28.64 -17.73 19.75
N CYS A 74 -29.52 -16.87 20.23
CA CYS A 74 -29.19 -15.70 21.04
C CYS A 74 -29.72 -15.86 22.47
N GLY A 75 -29.33 -14.99 23.41
CA GLY A 75 -29.77 -15.11 24.81
C GLY A 75 -29.29 -16.41 25.45
N THR A 76 -28.02 -16.78 25.20
CA THR A 76 -27.49 -18.10 25.56
C THR A 76 -27.21 -18.28 27.03
N GLN A 77 -27.33 -17.26 27.88
CA GLN A 77 -27.24 -17.46 29.33
C GLN A 77 -28.31 -18.47 29.77
N ALA A 78 -27.92 -19.50 30.52
CA ALA A 78 -28.87 -20.48 31.01
C ALA A 78 -29.89 -19.79 31.94
N CYS A 79 -31.16 -20.13 31.78
CA CYS A 79 -32.16 -19.60 32.69
C CYS A 79 -31.95 -20.18 34.10
N ASN A 80 -32.15 -19.35 35.13
CA ASN A 80 -32.14 -19.83 36.51
C ASN A 80 -33.19 -20.93 36.69
N TYR A 81 -32.82 -21.98 37.41
CA TYR A 81 -33.73 -23.05 37.79
C TYR A 81 -34.20 -22.86 39.25
N PRO A 82 -35.51 -23.03 39.54
CA PRO A 82 -36.60 -23.21 38.58
C PRO A 82 -36.93 -21.89 37.87
N ARG A 83 -37.37 -21.96 36.60
CA ARG A 83 -37.79 -20.75 35.88
C ARG A 83 -38.97 -20.13 36.60
N THR A 84 -38.98 -18.82 36.78
CA THR A 84 -40.07 -18.09 37.44
C THR A 84 -41.44 -18.22 36.75
N ASN A 85 -41.57 -18.98 35.65
CA ASN A 85 -42.86 -19.31 34.99
C ASN A 85 -42.86 -20.67 34.25
N GLY A 86 -42.21 -21.73 34.75
CA GLY A 86 -42.50 -23.09 34.27
C GLY A 86 -41.44 -24.18 34.54
N PRO A 87 -41.81 -25.49 34.53
CA PRO A 87 -40.94 -26.62 34.87
C PRO A 87 -39.92 -27.00 33.78
N GLY A 88 -39.66 -26.14 32.79
CA GLY A 88 -38.80 -26.48 31.66
C GLY A 88 -37.31 -26.42 31.98
N ALA A 89 -36.51 -27.21 31.26
CA ALA A 89 -35.05 -27.22 31.32
C ALA A 89 -34.44 -25.80 31.21
N PRO A 90 -33.28 -25.52 31.82
CA PRO A 90 -32.64 -24.19 31.79
C PRO A 90 -32.24 -23.73 30.38
N CYS A 91 -32.16 -24.67 29.42
CA CYS A 91 -31.82 -24.44 28.03
C CYS A 91 -32.89 -25.03 27.11
N CYS A 92 -33.33 -24.26 26.10
CA CYS A 92 -34.13 -24.73 24.99
C CYS A 92 -33.28 -25.50 23.97
N ILE A 93 -32.02 -25.10 23.80
CA ILE A 93 -31.04 -25.74 22.90
C ILE A 93 -29.77 -26.04 23.68
N GLY A 94 -29.27 -27.28 23.56
CA GLY A 94 -28.04 -27.73 24.21
C GLY A 94 -28.16 -27.92 25.72
N THR A 95 -27.03 -27.90 26.42
CA THR A 95 -26.96 -28.06 27.87
C THR A 95 -26.13 -26.94 28.52
N PRO A 96 -26.35 -26.64 29.82
CA PRO A 96 -25.55 -25.64 30.52
C PRO A 96 -24.06 -26.01 30.52
N LYS A 97 -23.21 -25.05 30.12
CA LYS A 97 -21.75 -25.08 30.23
C LYS A 97 -21.27 -23.80 30.91
N ILE A 98 -20.16 -23.88 31.64
CA ILE A 98 -19.58 -22.71 32.31
C ILE A 98 -18.71 -21.96 31.31
N VAL A 99 -19.03 -20.68 31.08
CA VAL A 99 -18.22 -19.73 30.32
C VAL A 99 -18.04 -18.50 31.20
N ASN A 100 -16.80 -18.08 31.47
CA ASN A 100 -16.48 -16.94 32.35
C ASN A 100 -17.22 -16.96 33.71
N ASN A 101 -17.30 -18.12 34.37
CA ASN A 101 -18.04 -18.36 35.62
C ASN A 101 -19.58 -18.21 35.55
N TRP A 102 -20.16 -18.10 34.35
CA TRP A 102 -21.62 -18.10 34.14
C TRP A 102 -22.06 -19.35 33.38
N TYR A 103 -23.28 -19.83 33.64
CA TYR A 103 -23.87 -20.93 32.89
C TYR A 103 -24.45 -20.42 31.57
N HIS A 104 -24.00 -20.98 30.45
CA HIS A 104 -24.52 -20.72 29.10
C HIS A 104 -25.02 -22.03 28.46
N CYS A 105 -26.10 -21.94 27.72
CA CYS A 105 -26.64 -22.99 26.86
C CYS A 105 -25.75 -23.14 25.63
N ALA A 106 -25.07 -24.27 25.53
CA ALA A 106 -24.19 -24.57 24.41
C ALA A 106 -24.50 -25.95 23.84
N SER A 107 -24.47 -26.06 22.52
CA SER A 107 -24.41 -27.36 21.85
C SER A 107 -23.03 -27.99 22.03
N THR A 108 -22.94 -29.32 22.02
CA THR A 108 -21.66 -30.06 21.95
C THR A 108 -20.84 -29.67 20.72
N SER A 109 -21.47 -29.13 19.67
CA SER A 109 -20.80 -28.71 18.43
C SER A 109 -20.32 -27.27 18.39
N GLN A 110 -20.45 -26.49 19.47
CA GLN A 110 -19.71 -25.22 19.54
C GLN A 110 -18.24 -25.57 19.77
N THR A 111 -17.52 -25.79 18.67
CA THR A 111 -16.07 -25.69 18.65
C THR A 111 -15.74 -24.37 19.32
N THR A 112 -15.15 -24.43 20.51
CA THR A 112 -14.47 -23.29 21.13
C THR A 112 -13.74 -22.59 19.99
N PRO A 113 -13.98 -21.29 19.73
CA PRO A 113 -13.16 -20.58 18.76
C PRO A 113 -11.73 -20.87 19.19
N THR A 114 -10.98 -21.59 18.35
CA THR A 114 -9.55 -21.83 18.57
C THR A 114 -9.00 -20.48 19.00
N ALA A 115 -8.42 -20.41 20.21
CA ALA A 115 -7.98 -19.16 20.82
C ALA A 115 -7.40 -18.26 19.71
N PRO A 116 -7.94 -17.05 19.48
CA PRO A 116 -7.56 -16.26 18.31
C PRO A 116 -6.07 -15.99 18.41
N CYS A 117 -5.29 -16.76 17.66
CA CYS A 117 -3.85 -16.58 17.65
C CYS A 117 -3.56 -15.27 16.91
N CYS A 118 -2.67 -14.47 17.47
CA CYS A 118 -2.20 -13.27 16.82
C CYS A 118 -1.06 -13.60 15.87
N PRO A 119 -1.08 -13.10 14.62
CA PRO A 119 0.11 -13.09 13.79
C PRO A 119 1.24 -12.36 14.51
N THR A 120 2.45 -12.92 14.51
CA THR A 120 3.62 -12.30 15.13
C THR A 120 3.85 -10.93 14.51
N GLY A 121 3.90 -9.88 15.33
CA GLY A 121 4.07 -8.49 14.87
C GLY A 121 2.80 -7.82 14.33
N GLY A 122 1.65 -8.52 14.36
CA GLY A 122 0.37 -8.03 13.88
C GLY A 122 0.30 -7.89 12.35
N VAL A 123 -0.82 -7.36 11.90
CA VAL A 123 -1.10 -7.17 10.48
C VAL A 123 -1.31 -5.69 10.20
N TRP A 124 -0.47 -5.15 9.33
CA TRP A 124 -0.59 -3.78 8.85
C TRP A 124 -1.32 -3.72 7.51
N SER A 125 -2.01 -2.60 7.26
CA SER A 125 -2.36 -2.19 5.90
C SER A 125 -1.10 -1.86 5.09
N ASP A 126 -1.25 -1.72 3.79
CA ASP A 126 -0.27 -0.98 2.99
C ASP A 126 -0.10 0.43 3.57
N TRP A 127 1.10 0.98 3.37
CA TRP A 127 1.35 2.38 3.66
C TRP A 127 0.57 3.28 2.70
N SER A 128 0.10 4.42 3.20
CA SER A 128 -0.39 5.51 2.36
C SER A 128 0.70 6.02 1.42
N SER A 129 0.28 6.77 0.40
CA SER A 129 1.23 7.60 -0.35
C SER A 129 1.92 8.60 0.57
N TRP A 130 3.14 9.00 0.21
CA TRP A 130 3.81 10.08 0.91
C TRP A 130 3.08 11.41 0.66
N VAL A 131 2.76 12.12 1.73
CA VAL A 131 2.16 13.45 1.71
C VAL A 131 3.22 14.47 2.14
N GLN A 132 3.34 15.58 1.41
CA GLN A 132 4.28 16.64 1.76
C GLN A 132 3.71 17.51 2.89
N ASN A 133 4.51 17.76 3.93
CA ASN A 133 4.14 18.59 5.06
C ASN A 133 4.33 20.07 4.69
N GLY A 134 3.28 20.67 4.12
CA GLY A 134 3.30 22.06 3.65
C GLY A 134 4.34 22.28 2.54
N ASN A 135 5.14 23.34 2.66
CA ASN A 135 6.21 23.67 1.70
C ASN A 135 7.60 23.17 2.16
N LEU A 136 7.65 22.30 3.17
CA LEU A 136 8.90 21.76 3.70
C LEU A 136 9.35 20.55 2.89
N THR A 137 10.65 20.26 2.93
CA THR A 137 11.20 18.98 2.47
C THR A 137 10.96 17.91 3.54
N GLU A 138 9.70 17.69 3.87
CA GLU A 138 9.25 16.76 4.89
C GLU A 138 8.04 16.02 4.36
N TYR A 139 8.08 14.70 4.44
CA TYR A 139 7.05 13.83 3.89
C TYR A 139 6.63 12.82 4.94
N THR A 140 5.32 12.65 5.12
CA THR A 140 4.73 11.71 6.06
C THR A 140 3.86 10.70 5.32
N ARG A 141 3.84 9.46 5.83
CA ARG A 141 2.92 8.41 5.41
C ARG A 141 2.39 7.67 6.63
N THR A 142 1.22 7.07 6.49
CA THR A 142 0.53 6.36 7.58
C THR A 142 0.09 4.97 7.14
N ARG A 143 -0.07 4.06 8.10
CA ARG A 143 -0.67 2.73 7.91
C ARG A 143 -1.50 2.36 9.14
N ASN A 144 -2.48 1.47 8.95
CA ASN A 144 -3.39 1.06 10.00
C ASN A 144 -3.10 -0.37 10.47
N CYS A 145 -3.15 -0.60 11.78
CA CYS A 145 -3.04 -1.94 12.35
C CYS A 145 -4.39 -2.67 12.20
N LEU A 146 -4.49 -3.54 11.19
CA LEU A 146 -5.70 -4.30 10.86
C LEU A 146 -6.02 -5.36 11.93
N SER A 147 -4.99 -5.89 12.60
CA SER A 147 -5.15 -6.88 13.67
C SER A 147 -5.44 -6.26 15.04
N GLY A 148 -5.31 -4.93 15.19
CA GLY A 148 -5.43 -4.25 16.48
C GLY A 148 -6.79 -4.44 17.15
N GLY A 149 -7.86 -4.58 16.36
CA GLY A 149 -9.21 -4.88 16.85
C GLY A 149 -9.36 -6.21 17.60
N PHE A 150 -8.38 -7.12 17.52
CA PHE A 150 -8.40 -8.43 18.18
C PHE A 150 -7.45 -8.55 19.36
N SER A 151 -6.99 -7.43 19.92
CA SER A 151 -5.88 -7.44 20.89
C SER A 151 -4.57 -8.01 20.31
N CYS A 152 -4.48 -8.11 18.98
CA CYS A 152 -3.27 -8.48 18.26
C CYS A 152 -2.53 -7.21 17.88
N ALA A 153 -1.71 -6.74 18.81
CA ALA A 153 -0.92 -5.53 18.65
C ALA A 153 0.02 -5.67 17.44
N CYS A 154 0.07 -4.62 16.62
CA CYS A 154 1.07 -4.52 15.59
C CYS A 154 2.38 -3.97 16.17
N VAL A 155 3.50 -4.51 15.72
CA VAL A 155 4.83 -4.04 16.12
C VAL A 155 5.34 -3.00 15.11
N GLY A 156 5.82 -1.87 15.63
CA GLY A 156 6.32 -0.73 14.87
C GLY A 156 5.33 0.44 14.80
N GLU A 157 5.72 1.48 14.07
CA GLU A 157 4.96 2.73 14.01
C GLU A 157 3.83 2.69 12.96
N SER A 158 2.74 3.39 13.26
CA SER A 158 1.64 3.67 12.33
C SER A 158 1.91 4.87 11.42
N GLU A 159 2.95 5.64 11.71
CA GLU A 159 3.36 6.84 10.99
C GLU A 159 4.86 6.77 10.71
N GLU A 160 5.26 7.26 9.55
CA GLU A 160 6.67 7.42 9.19
C GLU A 160 6.87 8.77 8.53
N THR A 161 7.93 9.47 8.95
CA THR A 161 8.31 10.78 8.42
C THR A 161 9.73 10.74 7.93
N LYS A 162 9.99 11.39 6.78
CA LYS A 162 11.35 11.60 6.26
C LYS A 162 11.55 13.00 5.73
N PHE A 163 12.81 13.43 5.71
CA PHE A 163 13.22 14.79 5.34
C PHE A 163 13.85 14.87 3.94
N GLU A 164 13.45 13.97 3.04
CA GLU A 164 13.93 13.90 1.67
C GLU A 164 12.83 13.45 0.70
N CYS A 165 12.99 13.82 -0.57
CA CYS A 165 12.06 13.49 -1.65
C CYS A 165 11.83 11.96 -1.71
N PRO A 166 10.57 11.48 -1.72
CA PRO A 166 10.28 10.06 -1.62
C PRO A 166 10.58 9.23 -2.85
N CYS A 167 10.82 9.86 -4.00
CA CYS A 167 11.12 9.14 -5.24
C CYS A 167 12.59 8.69 -5.29
N THR A 168 12.79 7.46 -5.74
CA THR A 168 14.13 6.94 -6.03
C THR A 168 14.81 7.82 -7.10
N PRO A 169 16.10 8.17 -6.96
CA PRO A 169 16.80 8.96 -7.97
C PRO A 169 16.63 8.37 -9.38
N MET A 170 16.19 9.20 -10.32
CA MET A 170 16.09 8.79 -11.73
C MET A 170 17.48 8.52 -12.28
N ARG A 171 17.60 7.49 -13.13
CA ARG A 171 18.87 7.10 -13.74
C ARG A 171 18.86 7.28 -15.25
N THR A 172 20.03 7.18 -15.84
CA THR A 172 20.18 7.08 -17.29
C THR A 172 19.90 5.66 -17.80
N ILE A 173 19.32 5.53 -18.99
CA ILE A 173 19.41 4.26 -19.74
C ILE A 173 20.87 4.13 -20.17
N TYR A 174 21.57 3.06 -19.82
CA TYR A 174 23.01 2.93 -20.12
C TYR A 174 23.28 2.77 -21.62
N ALA A 175 24.44 3.25 -22.08
CA ALA A 175 24.89 3.07 -23.46
C ALA A 175 25.06 1.57 -23.78
N GLY A 176 24.41 1.10 -24.84
CA GLY A 176 24.36 -0.32 -25.19
C GLY A 176 23.16 -1.08 -24.63
N SER A 177 22.25 -0.42 -23.90
CA SER A 177 20.98 -1.04 -23.54
C SER A 177 20.17 -1.40 -24.78
N THR A 178 19.69 -2.64 -24.83
CA THR A 178 18.79 -3.14 -25.90
C THR A 178 17.31 -2.94 -25.57
N ALA A 179 16.99 -2.35 -24.41
CA ALA A 179 15.61 -2.24 -23.90
C ALA A 179 14.67 -1.51 -24.86
N CYS A 180 15.20 -0.59 -25.69
CA CYS A 180 14.45 0.19 -26.65
C CYS A 180 14.75 -0.17 -28.12
N ALA A 181 15.59 -1.17 -28.38
CA ALA A 181 16.07 -1.50 -29.72
C ALA A 181 14.96 -1.94 -30.71
N HIS A 182 13.83 -2.43 -30.18
CA HIS A 182 12.67 -2.82 -30.99
C HIS A 182 11.82 -1.62 -31.46
N LEU A 183 12.05 -0.42 -30.92
CA LEU A 183 11.28 0.79 -31.23
C LEU A 183 12.05 1.78 -32.11
N THR A 184 13.38 1.68 -32.18
CA THR A 184 14.21 2.62 -32.92
C THR A 184 15.59 2.04 -33.23
N SER A 185 16.20 2.53 -34.32
CA SER A 185 17.61 2.31 -34.64
C SER A 185 18.54 3.39 -34.07
N LYS A 186 18.00 4.43 -33.44
CA LYS A 186 18.79 5.49 -32.78
C LYS A 186 19.52 4.94 -31.55
N LEU A 187 20.69 5.48 -31.28
CA LEU A 187 21.52 5.09 -30.14
C LEU A 187 21.20 5.92 -28.89
N ILE A 188 21.52 5.35 -27.72
CA ILE A 188 21.35 5.97 -26.40
C ILE A 188 22.44 7.01 -26.16
N HIS A 189 22.07 8.27 -25.94
CA HIS A 189 22.96 9.34 -25.49
C HIS A 189 22.68 9.72 -24.04
N ASN A 190 23.74 9.86 -23.25
CA ASN A 190 23.68 10.46 -21.92
C ASN A 190 24.91 11.30 -21.67
N VAL A 191 24.70 12.47 -21.06
CA VAL A 191 25.78 13.39 -20.71
C VAL A 191 26.22 13.22 -19.26
N ARG A 192 25.25 13.04 -18.37
CA ARG A 192 25.42 12.86 -16.94
C ARG A 192 24.17 12.24 -16.34
N GLU A 193 24.29 11.73 -15.12
CA GLU A 193 23.12 11.32 -14.35
C GLU A 193 22.18 12.52 -14.08
N PRO A 194 20.86 12.28 -14.01
CA PRO A 194 19.88 13.31 -13.70
C PRO A 194 20.17 14.01 -12.38
N TYR A 195 20.06 15.34 -12.39
CA TYR A 195 20.20 16.14 -11.18
C TYR A 195 18.90 16.11 -10.38
N MET A 196 19.01 15.85 -9.08
CA MET A 196 17.90 15.85 -8.14
C MET A 196 17.87 17.15 -7.34
N ASP A 197 16.84 17.97 -7.56
CA ASP A 197 16.50 19.06 -6.66
C ASP A 197 15.72 18.50 -5.47
N LYS A 198 16.40 18.37 -4.33
CA LYS A 198 15.81 17.82 -3.10
C LYS A 198 14.72 18.73 -2.53
N ALA A 199 14.85 20.05 -2.67
CA ALA A 199 13.90 21.01 -2.11
C ALA A 199 12.60 21.04 -2.91
N LEU A 200 12.71 20.94 -4.24
CA LEU A 200 11.53 20.91 -5.11
C LEU A 200 10.99 19.50 -5.35
N CYS A 201 11.68 18.45 -4.89
CA CYS A 201 11.41 17.05 -5.19
C CYS A 201 11.16 16.83 -6.70
N ARG A 202 12.11 17.36 -7.49
CA ARG A 202 12.14 17.28 -8.95
C ARG A 202 13.47 16.72 -9.41
N THR A 203 13.43 15.95 -10.49
CA THR A 203 14.65 15.53 -11.18
C THR A 203 14.74 16.21 -12.53
N TYR A 204 15.97 16.47 -12.99
CA TYR A 204 16.24 17.18 -14.23
C TYR A 204 17.23 16.39 -15.08
N TYR A 205 16.79 16.01 -16.28
CA TYR A 205 17.64 15.42 -17.31
C TYR A 205 18.19 16.51 -18.23
N ALA A 206 19.48 16.45 -18.57
CA ALA A 206 20.12 17.38 -19.49
C ALA A 206 20.13 16.80 -20.90
N MET A 207 19.34 17.37 -21.81
CA MET A 207 19.29 17.00 -23.22
C MET A 207 20.21 17.90 -24.04
N GLU A 208 20.93 17.31 -24.99
CA GLU A 208 21.62 18.06 -26.04
C GLU A 208 20.56 18.80 -26.87
N ALA A 209 20.66 20.12 -26.89
CA ALA A 209 19.75 20.96 -27.66
C ALA A 209 20.16 21.08 -29.14
N THR A 210 21.40 20.75 -29.46
CA THR A 210 22.04 21.05 -30.74
C THR A 210 22.73 19.83 -31.31
N ASP A 211 22.92 19.76 -32.62
CA ASP A 211 23.66 18.67 -33.28
C ASP A 211 25.18 18.81 -33.11
N PHE A 212 25.65 19.25 -31.94
CA PHE A 212 27.07 19.50 -31.69
C PHE A 212 27.89 18.20 -31.77
N ARG A 213 27.49 17.15 -31.02
CA ARG A 213 28.22 15.87 -30.98
C ARG A 213 27.74 14.84 -31.99
N ASN A 214 26.43 14.74 -32.15
CA ASN A 214 25.74 13.78 -33.01
C ASN A 214 24.48 14.42 -33.58
N ASP A 215 23.72 13.70 -34.40
CA ASP A 215 22.45 14.18 -34.93
C ASP A 215 21.32 13.84 -33.96
N PHE A 216 20.86 14.87 -33.24
CA PHE A 216 19.76 14.82 -32.28
C PHE A 216 18.49 15.44 -32.85
N ALA A 217 18.64 16.55 -33.59
CA ALA A 217 17.56 17.38 -34.05
C ALA A 217 16.99 16.88 -35.38
N PHE A 218 15.66 16.93 -35.52
CA PHE A 218 14.98 16.73 -36.80
C PHE A 218 13.73 17.60 -36.85
N TYR A 219 13.31 18.01 -38.04
CA TYR A 219 12.07 18.76 -38.21
C TYR A 219 10.87 17.82 -38.24
N SER A 220 9.86 18.10 -37.41
CA SER A 220 8.57 17.39 -37.42
C SER A 220 7.50 18.27 -38.03
N ALA A 221 7.01 17.88 -39.22
CA ALA A 221 5.87 18.54 -39.84
C ALA A 221 4.59 18.44 -38.99
N LYS A 222 4.41 17.36 -38.23
CA LYS A 222 3.27 17.15 -37.33
C LYS A 222 3.15 18.26 -36.28
N TYR A 223 4.27 18.70 -35.72
CA TYR A 223 4.31 19.71 -34.66
C TYR A 223 4.85 21.06 -35.14
N ASN A 224 5.19 21.20 -36.43
CA ASN A 224 5.80 22.39 -37.02
C ASN A 224 7.00 22.91 -36.21
N ALA A 225 7.86 22.00 -35.77
CA ALA A 225 8.95 22.31 -34.84
C ALA A 225 10.14 21.38 -35.04
N THR A 226 11.33 21.88 -34.69
CA THR A 226 12.54 21.06 -34.57
C THR A 226 12.54 20.33 -33.22
N MET A 227 12.73 19.02 -33.28
CA MET A 227 12.56 18.10 -32.16
C MET A 227 13.76 17.20 -31.97
N SER A 228 13.88 16.60 -30.79
CA SER A 228 14.76 15.48 -30.50
C SER A 228 13.94 14.29 -30.03
N THR A 229 14.42 13.09 -30.31
CA THR A 229 13.83 11.86 -29.79
C THR A 229 14.43 11.52 -28.43
N ALA A 230 13.62 11.02 -27.49
CA ALA A 230 14.09 10.45 -26.24
C ALA A 230 13.31 9.19 -25.88
N ALA A 231 13.91 8.35 -25.05
CA ALA A 231 13.35 7.11 -24.56
C ALA A 231 13.29 7.11 -23.03
N TRP A 232 12.28 6.44 -22.47
CA TRP A 232 12.19 6.19 -21.04
C TRP A 232 11.76 4.75 -20.76
N LEU A 233 12.27 4.21 -19.67
CA LEU A 233 11.83 2.95 -19.08
C LEU A 233 11.00 3.25 -17.84
N ASP A 234 9.80 2.66 -17.78
CA ASP A 234 9.01 2.68 -16.56
C ASP A 234 9.57 1.71 -15.50
N LYS A 235 8.99 1.71 -14.30
CA LYS A 235 9.37 0.79 -13.22
C LYS A 235 9.22 -0.70 -13.57
N ALA A 236 8.41 -1.04 -14.57
CA ALA A 236 8.27 -2.41 -15.07
C ALA A 236 9.29 -2.74 -16.17
N GLY A 237 10.16 -1.80 -16.56
CA GLY A 237 11.17 -1.97 -17.61
C GLY A 237 10.62 -1.82 -19.02
N ARG A 238 9.40 -1.31 -19.20
CA ARG A 238 8.80 -1.11 -20.53
C ARG A 238 9.35 0.17 -21.15
N CYS A 239 9.87 0.07 -22.36
CA CYS A 239 10.37 1.23 -23.10
C CYS A 239 9.25 1.96 -23.84
N THR A 240 9.29 3.29 -23.79
CA THR A 240 8.50 4.16 -24.65
C THR A 240 9.41 5.25 -25.23
N ILE A 241 9.09 5.69 -26.45
CA ILE A 241 9.82 6.73 -27.16
C ILE A 241 8.88 7.91 -27.42
N GLY A 242 9.42 9.12 -27.31
CA GLY A 242 8.70 10.35 -27.60
C GLY A 242 9.59 11.38 -28.28
N ASN A 243 8.96 12.34 -28.96
CA ASN A 243 9.64 13.44 -29.62
C ASN A 243 9.40 14.73 -28.82
N PHE A 244 10.49 15.40 -28.45
CA PHE A 244 10.51 16.57 -27.59
C PHE A 244 10.95 17.79 -28.40
N PRO A 245 10.23 18.92 -28.31
CA PRO A 245 10.65 20.15 -28.98
C PRO A 245 11.87 20.77 -28.28
N GLY A 246 12.39 21.87 -28.85
CA GLY A 246 13.47 22.66 -28.24
C GLY A 246 14.87 22.26 -28.71
N SER A 247 14.95 21.55 -29.83
CA SER A 247 16.20 21.20 -30.48
C SER A 247 16.48 22.11 -31.68
N TYR A 248 17.75 22.20 -32.07
CA TYR A 248 18.24 23.01 -33.18
C TYR A 248 19.26 22.21 -33.97
N THR A 249 19.28 22.37 -35.29
CA THR A 249 20.22 21.68 -36.19
C THR A 249 21.61 22.34 -36.27
N ASN A 250 21.83 23.40 -35.49
CA ASN A 250 23.14 24.06 -35.42
C ASN A 250 24.11 23.25 -34.54
N THR A 251 25.37 23.65 -34.53
CA THR A 251 26.46 22.98 -33.80
C THR A 251 27.03 23.86 -32.68
N ASN A 252 26.22 24.73 -32.06
CA ASN A 252 26.70 25.69 -31.06
C ASN A 252 27.02 25.06 -29.69
N GLY A 253 26.61 23.81 -29.45
CA GLY A 253 26.86 23.12 -28.18
C GLY A 253 26.01 23.66 -27.03
N ALA A 254 24.69 23.48 -27.10
CA ALA A 254 23.77 23.89 -26.05
C ALA A 254 23.02 22.71 -25.42
N TYR A 255 22.54 22.92 -24.20
CA TYR A 255 21.72 21.98 -23.45
C TYR A 255 20.44 22.64 -22.96
N TRP A 256 19.37 21.86 -22.86
CA TRP A 256 18.18 22.24 -22.11
C TRP A 256 17.83 21.17 -21.08
N ARG A 257 17.05 21.57 -20.06
CA ARG A 257 16.73 20.72 -18.91
C ARG A 257 15.28 20.24 -19.00
N LEU A 258 15.09 18.93 -19.05
CA LEU A 258 13.77 18.31 -18.92
C LEU A 258 13.52 17.98 -17.45
N GLY A 259 12.56 18.66 -16.83
CA GLY A 259 12.20 18.46 -15.43
C GLY A 259 11.07 17.43 -15.26
N PHE A 260 11.16 16.57 -14.24
CA PHE A 260 10.13 15.59 -13.89
C PHE A 260 9.66 15.81 -12.46
N LYS A 261 8.38 15.50 -12.22
CA LYS A 261 7.76 15.54 -10.90
C LYS A 261 7.77 14.14 -10.29
N CYS A 262 7.89 14.08 -8.96
CA CYS A 262 7.79 12.85 -8.20
C CYS A 262 6.33 12.41 -8.06
N ASN A 263 6.00 11.18 -8.44
CA ASN A 263 4.78 10.50 -8.03
C ASN A 263 5.01 9.91 -6.63
N THR A 264 4.43 10.52 -5.60
CA THR A 264 4.66 10.13 -4.19
C THR A 264 3.98 8.81 -3.81
N THR A 265 3.05 8.32 -4.63
CA THR A 265 2.42 7.01 -4.46
C THR A 265 3.35 5.89 -4.90
N SER A 266 3.88 5.99 -6.12
CA SER A 266 4.72 4.94 -6.68
C SER A 266 6.20 5.11 -6.35
N GLY A 267 6.65 6.32 -6.01
CA GLY A 267 8.05 6.69 -5.86
C GLY A 267 8.81 6.77 -7.19
N ALA A 268 8.10 7.06 -8.29
CA ALA A 268 8.65 7.18 -9.65
C ALA A 268 8.48 8.59 -10.23
N TRP A 269 9.00 8.83 -11.43
CA TRP A 269 8.96 10.15 -12.06
C TRP A 269 7.89 10.23 -13.15
N TYR A 270 7.32 11.41 -13.33
CA TYR A 270 6.38 11.67 -14.40
C TYR A 270 6.52 13.08 -14.96
N ASN A 271 6.14 13.25 -16.22
CA ASN A 271 6.05 14.55 -16.89
C ASN A 271 5.18 14.41 -18.15
N THR A 272 4.37 15.43 -18.45
CA THR A 272 3.32 15.37 -19.46
C THR A 272 3.32 16.62 -20.31
N TRP A 273 3.49 16.47 -21.63
CA TRP A 273 3.46 17.57 -22.60
C TRP A 273 2.38 17.25 -23.64
N PRO A 274 1.09 17.56 -23.35
CA PRO A 274 -0.03 17.19 -24.21
C PRO A 274 0.06 17.74 -25.64
N ALA A 275 0.64 18.95 -25.81
CA ALA A 275 0.85 19.57 -27.12
C ALA A 275 1.78 18.75 -28.05
N TYR A 276 2.53 17.80 -27.50
CA TYR A 276 3.47 16.95 -28.23
C TYR A 276 3.18 15.45 -28.06
N ASP A 277 1.98 15.10 -27.57
CA ASP A 277 1.56 13.71 -27.29
C ASP A 277 2.50 12.95 -26.34
N ILE A 278 3.15 13.66 -25.41
CA ILE A 278 4.05 13.05 -24.43
C ILE A 278 3.32 12.90 -23.10
N ASP A 279 3.16 11.67 -22.65
CA ASP A 279 2.64 11.33 -21.31
C ASP A 279 3.58 10.30 -20.66
N MET A 280 4.62 10.79 -19.98
CA MET A 280 5.59 9.95 -19.31
C MET A 280 5.10 9.65 -17.89
N LYS A 281 4.89 8.37 -17.60
CA LYS A 281 4.46 7.86 -16.30
C LYS A 281 5.46 6.84 -15.78
N GLU A 282 5.59 6.80 -14.47
CA GLU A 282 6.37 5.76 -13.77
C GLU A 282 7.84 5.64 -14.23
N VAL A 283 8.41 6.74 -14.73
CA VAL A 283 9.77 6.79 -15.29
C VAL A 283 10.79 6.45 -14.21
N ALA A 284 11.62 5.46 -14.50
CA ALA A 284 12.75 5.05 -13.69
C ALA A 284 14.08 5.34 -14.39
N LEU A 285 14.13 5.17 -15.71
CA LEU A 285 15.30 5.47 -16.53
C LEU A 285 14.90 6.36 -17.71
N PHE A 286 15.77 7.29 -18.09
CA PHE A 286 15.57 8.18 -19.23
C PHE A 286 16.86 8.32 -20.05
N ALA A 287 16.75 8.46 -21.36
CA ALA A 287 17.86 8.86 -22.21
C ALA A 287 17.40 9.61 -23.46
N GLN A 288 18.23 10.53 -23.94
CA GLN A 288 18.08 11.09 -25.27
C GLN A 288 18.55 10.08 -26.33
N LEU A 289 17.97 10.15 -27.52
CA LEU A 289 18.35 9.29 -28.64
C LEU A 289 19.02 10.10 -29.75
N TYR A 290 20.01 9.50 -30.42
CA TYR A 290 20.75 10.16 -31.49
C TYR A 290 21.00 9.24 -32.69
N THR A 291 21.26 9.84 -33.84
CA THR A 291 21.86 9.17 -34.99
C THR A 291 23.35 9.53 -35.04
N PRO A 292 24.27 8.55 -35.13
CA PRO A 292 25.69 8.85 -35.31
C PRO A 292 25.91 9.71 -36.56
N LYS A 293 26.87 10.63 -36.48
CA LYS A 293 27.41 11.33 -37.65
C LYS A 293 28.34 10.44 -38.45
#